data_AF-A0A0C9YQF3-F1
#
_entry.id   AF-A0A0C9YQF3-F1
#
_cell.length_a   1.000
_cell.length_b   1.000
_cell.length_c   1.000
_cell.angle_alpha   90.00
_cell.angle_beta   90.00
_cell.angle_gamma   90.00
#
_symmetry.space_group_name_H-M   'P 1'
#
loop_
_entity.id
_entity.type
_entity.pdbx_description
1 polymer ?
#
loop_
_entity_poly.entity_id
_entity_poly.type
_entity_poly.pdbx_seq_one_letter_code
_entity_poly.pdbx_strand_id
1 'polypeptide(L)'
;MAFYPPLWMKLLDNAKARMQLHVATEEPFLRLKTAVNGQCSEIIIELVVKYQEDGSELEAGFYPQHKRSMAQMLFNDMQTFQSEIKKLAAQIVPIEYNLSAPKSAMTKHEQLEAIKQKAAAFLKGAKFLQGECDSLGRASNFAHSALQNICLAVYYSNSVKSLCQYIEFQHFVPYKALVLVAAIVHSILSTYEWHGFPKAESLNMGKLEDSYQRLLVLMDTVALDTYHGPKLTAMLEDWVQTGMSVFICELVHVISPVLQDWVHCERSNSSEARRLGGNLRLVFPLIHITLVYNMIFARELVQPLTAVQIAKVVDSTY
;
A
#
# COMPACT_ATOMS: atom_id res chain seq x y z
N MET A 1 -0.60 22.97 -1.60
CA MET A 1 -2.02 22.82 -1.95
C MET A 1 -2.88 24.04 -1.60
N ALA A 2 -2.42 24.96 -0.74
CA ALA A 2 -3.17 26.16 -0.31
C ALA A 2 -3.62 27.15 -1.42
N PHE A 3 -3.26 26.91 -2.68
CA PHE A 3 -3.75 27.68 -3.83
C PHE A 3 -5.18 27.27 -4.25
N TYR A 4 -5.57 26.01 -4.02
CA TYR A 4 -6.86 25.49 -4.46
C TYR A 4 -7.91 25.62 -3.35
N PRO A 5 -9.17 25.94 -3.69
CA PRO A 5 -10.27 25.95 -2.72
C PRO A 5 -10.49 24.55 -2.09
N PRO A 6 -11.22 24.47 -0.95
CA PRO A 6 -11.39 23.21 -0.22
C PRO A 6 -11.94 22.05 -1.04
N LEU A 7 -12.93 22.31 -1.91
CA LEU A 7 -13.53 21.25 -2.72
C LEU A 7 -12.57 20.75 -3.81
N TRP A 8 -11.82 21.67 -4.44
CA TRP A 8 -10.73 21.33 -5.35
C TRP A 8 -9.61 20.55 -4.67
N MET A 9 -9.24 20.89 -3.43
CA MET A 9 -8.26 20.11 -2.67
C MET A 9 -8.74 18.67 -2.46
N LYS A 10 -10.00 18.50 -2.02
CA LYS A 10 -10.61 17.16 -1.86
C LYS A 10 -10.61 16.36 -3.17
N LEU A 11 -10.95 17.00 -4.28
CA LEU A 11 -10.90 16.39 -5.61
C LEU A 11 -9.47 15.96 -5.96
N LEU A 12 -8.48 16.83 -5.73
CA LEU A 12 -7.08 16.53 -6.03
C LEU A 12 -6.50 15.44 -5.14
N ASP A 13 -6.92 15.34 -3.88
CA ASP A 13 -6.54 14.23 -2.99
C ASP A 13 -7.11 12.90 -3.49
N ASN A 14 -8.37 12.88 -3.92
CA ASN A 14 -8.96 11.72 -4.60
C ASN A 14 -8.22 11.38 -5.89
N ALA A 15 -7.81 12.39 -6.65
CA ALA A 15 -7.09 12.23 -7.91
C ALA A 15 -5.69 11.63 -7.69
N LYS A 16 -4.99 12.06 -6.64
CA LYS A 16 -3.70 11.46 -6.24
C LYS A 16 -3.87 10.00 -5.85
N ALA A 17 -4.86 9.68 -5.02
CA ALA A 17 -5.08 8.32 -4.57
C ALA A 17 -5.46 7.39 -5.75
N ARG A 18 -6.24 7.88 -6.73
CA ARG A 18 -6.47 7.17 -8.01
C ARG A 18 -5.19 7.02 -8.85
N MET A 19 -4.34 8.03 -8.89
CA MET A 19 -3.06 7.94 -9.60
C MET A 19 -2.12 6.92 -8.97
N GLN A 20 -2.07 6.86 -7.63
CA GLN A 20 -1.30 5.86 -6.88
C GLN A 20 -1.83 4.45 -7.13
N LEU A 21 -3.16 4.27 -7.17
CA LEU A 21 -3.80 3.02 -7.57
C LEU A 21 -3.37 2.61 -8.98
N HIS A 22 -3.50 3.49 -9.97
CA HIS A 22 -3.07 3.24 -11.35
C HIS A 22 -1.59 2.84 -11.45
N VAL A 23 -0.72 3.47 -10.67
CA VAL A 23 0.71 3.14 -10.63
C VAL A 23 0.96 1.75 -10.08
N ALA A 24 0.17 1.32 -9.11
CA ALA A 24 0.31 0.01 -8.50
C ALA A 24 -0.33 -1.10 -9.35
N THR A 25 -1.44 -0.82 -10.06
CA THR A 25 -2.22 -1.84 -10.77
C THR A 25 -2.06 -1.81 -12.27
N GLU A 26 -1.56 -0.73 -12.88
CA GLU A 26 -1.51 -0.59 -14.34
C GLU A 26 -0.12 -0.26 -14.87
N GLU A 27 0.28 1.02 -14.83
CA GLU A 27 1.50 1.52 -15.45
C GLU A 27 2.35 2.31 -14.44
N PRO A 28 3.39 1.68 -13.86
CA PRO A 28 4.25 2.38 -12.91
C PRO A 28 5.22 3.38 -13.56
N PHE A 29 5.63 3.20 -14.82
CA PHE A 29 6.74 3.99 -15.39
C PHE A 29 6.30 5.04 -16.41
N LEU A 30 5.42 5.93 -15.99
CA LEU A 30 4.94 7.00 -16.86
C LEU A 30 6.01 8.10 -17.07
N ARG A 31 6.17 8.53 -18.33
CA ARG A 31 7.01 9.69 -18.69
C ARG A 31 6.23 10.99 -18.52
N LEU A 32 6.87 12.04 -18.03
CA LEU A 32 6.24 13.35 -17.71
C LEU A 32 5.30 13.85 -18.82
N LYS A 33 5.77 13.90 -20.07
CA LYS A 33 4.99 14.44 -21.20
C LYS A 33 3.74 13.60 -21.47
N THR A 34 3.86 12.28 -21.41
CA THR A 34 2.75 11.34 -21.66
C THR A 34 1.78 11.34 -20.49
N ALA A 35 2.28 11.31 -19.25
CA ALA A 35 1.47 11.29 -18.03
C ALA A 35 0.60 12.54 -17.89
N VAL A 36 1.22 13.73 -18.00
CA VAL A 36 0.54 15.01 -17.78
C VAL A 36 -0.55 15.26 -18.82
N ASN A 37 -0.31 14.87 -20.07
CA ASN A 37 -1.28 15.06 -21.15
C ASN A 37 -2.26 13.88 -21.32
N GLY A 38 -1.97 12.72 -20.74
CA GLY A 38 -2.81 11.51 -20.76
C GLY A 38 -3.37 11.23 -19.36
N GLN A 39 -2.94 10.13 -18.74
CA GLN A 39 -3.54 9.57 -17.52
C GLN A 39 -3.80 10.58 -16.39
N CYS A 40 -2.87 11.48 -16.08
CA CYS A 40 -3.09 12.48 -15.02
C CYS A 40 -4.23 13.44 -15.39
N SER A 41 -4.31 13.86 -16.65
CA SER A 41 -5.38 14.72 -17.15
C SER A 41 -6.71 13.98 -17.19
N GLU A 42 -6.73 12.71 -17.58
CA GLU A 42 -7.93 11.87 -17.64
C GLU A 42 -8.56 11.68 -16.26
N ILE A 43 -7.76 11.31 -15.25
CA ILE A 43 -8.22 11.17 -13.86
C ILE A 43 -8.85 12.47 -13.35
N ILE A 44 -8.25 13.63 -13.66
CA ILE A 44 -8.80 14.93 -13.27
C ILE A 44 -10.14 15.18 -13.96
N ILE A 45 -10.24 14.93 -15.27
CA ILE A 45 -11.48 15.10 -16.04
C ILE A 45 -12.60 14.25 -15.45
N GLU A 46 -12.35 12.96 -15.25
CA GLU A 46 -13.34 12.02 -14.70
C GLU A 46 -13.85 12.48 -13.33
N LEU A 47 -12.95 12.93 -12.46
CA LEU A 47 -13.34 13.38 -11.13
C LEU A 47 -14.09 14.72 -11.15
N VAL A 48 -13.73 15.63 -12.05
CA VAL A 48 -14.48 16.89 -12.23
C VAL A 48 -15.91 16.59 -12.69
N VAL A 49 -16.08 15.71 -13.68
CA VAL A 49 -17.39 15.28 -14.15
C VAL A 49 -18.18 14.62 -13.02
N LYS A 50 -17.57 13.68 -12.30
CA LYS A 50 -18.22 12.99 -11.18
C LYS A 50 -18.69 13.98 -10.10
N TYR A 51 -17.85 14.93 -9.71
CA TYR A 51 -18.23 15.91 -8.68
C TYR A 51 -19.40 16.79 -9.13
N GLN A 52 -19.45 17.15 -10.41
CA GLN A 52 -20.56 17.92 -10.99
C GLN A 52 -21.85 17.09 -11.03
N GLU A 53 -21.77 15.82 -11.40
CA GLU A 53 -22.90 14.88 -11.40
C GLU A 53 -23.44 14.63 -9.98
N ASP A 54 -22.55 14.58 -8.98
CA ASP A 54 -22.90 14.47 -7.56
C ASP A 54 -23.46 15.78 -6.96
N GLY A 55 -23.65 16.84 -7.77
CA GLY A 55 -24.19 18.13 -7.35
C GLY A 55 -23.21 18.99 -6.55
N SER A 56 -21.91 18.70 -6.60
CA SER A 56 -20.89 19.50 -5.93
C SER A 56 -20.54 20.74 -6.75
N GLU A 57 -20.67 21.92 -6.16
CA GLU A 57 -20.34 23.19 -6.80
C GLU A 57 -18.83 23.45 -6.77
N LEU A 58 -18.11 22.93 -7.77
CA LEU A 58 -16.70 23.26 -7.98
C LEU A 58 -16.57 24.73 -8.41
N GLU A 59 -15.69 25.49 -7.73
CA GLU A 59 -15.50 26.90 -8.04
C GLU A 59 -15.04 27.09 -9.50
N ALA A 60 -15.71 27.99 -10.21
CA ALA A 60 -15.44 28.30 -11.61
C ALA A 60 -14.03 28.90 -11.79
N GLY A 61 -13.47 28.73 -12.99
CA GLY A 61 -12.17 29.30 -13.34
C GLY A 61 -10.96 28.43 -12.97
N PHE A 62 -11.12 27.36 -12.19
CA PHE A 62 -10.00 26.47 -11.87
C PHE A 62 -9.76 25.41 -12.95
N TYR A 63 -10.81 24.82 -13.48
CA TYR A 63 -10.76 23.93 -14.64
C TYR A 63 -11.54 24.56 -15.81
N PRO A 64 -11.01 24.54 -17.04
CA PRO A 64 -9.76 23.91 -17.48
C PRO A 64 -8.48 24.75 -17.26
N GLN A 65 -8.57 25.98 -16.73
CA GLN A 65 -7.45 26.93 -16.68
C GLN A 65 -6.17 26.40 -16.00
N HIS A 66 -6.30 25.66 -14.89
CA HIS A 66 -5.18 25.08 -14.15
C HIS A 66 -4.96 23.58 -14.40
N LYS A 67 -5.62 23.00 -15.42
CA LYS A 67 -5.54 21.57 -15.75
C LYS A 67 -4.11 21.04 -15.78
N ARG A 68 -3.21 21.74 -16.48
CA ARG A 68 -1.81 21.31 -16.62
C ARG A 68 -1.08 21.29 -15.28
N SER A 69 -1.28 22.30 -14.45
CA SER A 69 -0.64 22.40 -13.12
C SER A 69 -1.18 21.32 -12.17
N MET A 70 -2.48 21.04 -12.22
CA MET A 70 -3.08 19.92 -11.49
C MET A 70 -2.49 18.57 -11.95
N ALA A 71 -2.43 18.33 -13.26
CA ALA A 71 -1.87 17.09 -13.81
C ALA A 71 -0.38 16.92 -13.46
N GLN A 72 0.40 18.00 -13.47
CA GLN A 72 1.79 17.95 -13.03
C GLN A 72 1.92 17.67 -11.52
N MET A 73 0.98 18.13 -10.71
CA MET A 73 0.92 17.77 -9.29
C MET A 73 0.71 16.27 -9.09
N LEU A 74 -0.23 15.65 -9.83
CA LEU A 74 -0.45 14.20 -9.79
C LEU A 74 0.81 13.43 -10.21
N PHE A 75 1.50 13.88 -11.26
CA PHE A 75 2.75 13.26 -11.69
C PHE A 75 3.83 13.31 -10.60
N ASN A 76 4.00 14.45 -9.93
CA ASN A 76 4.97 14.57 -8.84
C ASN A 76 4.57 13.73 -7.62
N ASP A 77 3.27 13.59 -7.35
CA ASP A 77 2.76 12.72 -6.29
C ASP A 77 3.06 11.25 -6.57
N MET A 78 2.84 10.78 -7.80
CA MET A 78 3.25 9.45 -8.25
C MET A 78 4.75 9.18 -8.00
N GLN A 79 5.62 10.14 -8.35
CA GLN A 79 7.06 9.99 -8.11
C GLN A 79 7.39 9.91 -6.61
N THR A 80 6.66 10.67 -5.80
CA THR A 80 6.78 10.65 -4.34
C THR A 80 6.36 9.29 -3.80
N PHE A 81 5.22 8.76 -4.23
CA PHE A 81 4.72 7.45 -3.85
C PHE A 81 5.73 6.34 -4.14
N GLN A 82 6.28 6.28 -5.36
CA GLN A 82 7.34 5.30 -5.67
C GLN A 82 8.61 5.48 -4.83
N SER A 83 8.95 6.72 -4.51
CA SER A 83 10.11 7.01 -3.65
C SER A 83 9.87 6.53 -2.21
N GLU A 84 8.63 6.56 -1.71
CA GLU A 84 8.26 5.99 -0.42
C GLU A 84 8.41 4.47 -0.41
N ILE A 85 7.94 3.79 -1.46
CA ILE A 85 8.14 2.32 -1.62
C ILE A 85 9.63 1.99 -1.60
N LYS A 86 10.45 2.73 -2.36
CA LYS A 86 11.90 2.54 -2.41
C LYS A 86 12.56 2.74 -1.05
N LYS A 87 12.15 3.75 -0.29
CA LYS A 87 12.68 4.02 1.06
C LYS A 87 12.35 2.89 2.03
N LEU A 88 11.10 2.40 2.03
CA LEU A 88 10.68 1.27 2.86
C LEU A 88 11.43 -0.01 2.49
N ALA A 89 11.51 -0.32 1.19
CA ALA A 89 12.25 -1.48 0.71
C ALA A 89 13.74 -1.42 1.09
N ALA A 90 14.37 -0.24 1.01
CA ALA A 90 15.77 -0.06 1.41
C ALA A 90 16.03 -0.33 2.90
N GLN A 91 15.01 -0.21 3.75
CA GLN A 91 15.10 -0.55 5.17
C GLN A 91 14.85 -2.05 5.42
N ILE A 92 13.88 -2.64 4.72
CA ILE A 92 13.45 -4.03 4.92
C ILE A 92 14.44 -5.02 4.31
N VAL A 93 14.90 -4.77 3.08
CA VAL A 93 15.74 -5.72 2.32
C VAL A 93 17.01 -6.15 3.07
N PRO A 94 17.80 -5.26 3.68
CA PRO A 94 19.02 -5.70 4.36
C PRO A 94 18.77 -6.63 5.54
N ILE A 95 17.61 -6.48 6.20
CA ILE A 95 17.21 -7.30 7.35
C ILE A 95 16.74 -8.66 6.86
N GLU A 96 15.75 -8.69 5.97
CA GLU A 96 15.11 -9.92 5.48
C GLU A 96 16.05 -10.83 4.68
N TYR A 97 16.95 -10.23 3.90
CA TYR A 97 17.98 -10.98 3.16
C TYR A 97 19.26 -11.18 3.98
N ASN A 98 19.27 -10.72 5.25
CA ASN A 98 20.40 -10.80 6.16
C ASN A 98 21.70 -10.30 5.52
N LEU A 99 21.68 -9.13 4.89
CA LEU A 99 22.83 -8.50 4.22
C LEU A 99 23.79 -7.86 5.24
N SER A 100 24.19 -8.65 6.22
CA SER A 100 25.18 -8.30 7.24
C SER A 100 26.47 -9.08 6.99
N ALA A 101 27.59 -8.48 7.36
CA ALA A 101 28.87 -9.16 7.26
C ALA A 101 28.94 -10.32 8.28
N PRO A 102 29.58 -11.44 7.93
CA PRO A 102 29.78 -12.53 8.87
C PRO A 102 30.68 -12.06 10.02
N LYS A 103 30.41 -12.55 11.24
CA LYS A 103 31.19 -12.21 12.44
C LYS A 103 32.68 -12.57 12.33
N SER A 104 33.02 -13.48 11.43
CA SER A 104 34.38 -13.92 11.16
C SER A 104 35.19 -12.98 10.27
N ALA A 105 34.56 -12.01 9.60
CA ALA A 105 35.27 -11.07 8.72
C ALA A 105 36.02 -10.02 9.55
N MET A 106 37.35 -10.03 9.44
CA MET A 106 38.26 -9.24 10.28
C MET A 106 38.56 -7.87 9.67
N THR A 107 38.42 -7.74 8.34
CA THR A 107 38.69 -6.50 7.62
C THR A 107 37.43 -5.92 6.97
N LYS A 108 37.40 -4.60 6.77
CA LYS A 108 36.32 -3.92 6.03
C LYS A 108 36.15 -4.47 4.60
N HIS A 109 37.26 -4.87 3.96
CA HIS A 109 37.22 -5.42 2.61
C HIS A 109 36.53 -6.80 2.58
N GLU A 110 36.91 -7.70 3.47
CA GLU A 110 36.26 -9.02 3.61
C GLU A 110 34.77 -8.88 3.94
N GLN A 111 34.41 -7.94 4.82
CA GLN A 111 33.02 -7.65 5.17
C GLN A 111 32.21 -7.24 3.92
N LEU A 112 32.74 -6.32 3.11
CA LEU A 112 32.07 -5.84 1.90
C LEU A 112 31.93 -6.96 0.85
N GLU A 113 32.99 -7.71 0.58
CA GLU A 113 32.95 -8.81 -0.40
C GLU A 113 31.98 -9.92 0.02
N ALA A 114 31.90 -10.24 1.31
CA ALA A 114 30.92 -11.20 1.81
C ALA A 114 29.47 -10.74 1.57
N ILE A 115 29.18 -9.46 1.80
CA ILE A 115 27.85 -8.88 1.54
C ILE A 115 27.53 -8.90 0.04
N LYS A 116 28.48 -8.50 -0.83
CA LYS A 116 28.32 -8.56 -2.28
C LYS A 116 27.99 -9.95 -2.78
N GLN A 117 28.76 -10.95 -2.32
CA GLN A 117 28.54 -12.36 -2.67
C GLN A 117 27.17 -12.86 -2.21
N LYS A 118 26.72 -12.44 -1.03
CA LYS A 118 25.39 -12.81 -0.53
C LYS A 118 24.27 -12.21 -1.39
N ALA A 119 24.37 -10.94 -1.75
CA ALA A 119 23.41 -10.30 -2.65
C ALA A 119 23.40 -10.98 -4.04
N ALA A 120 24.58 -11.27 -4.60
CA ALA A 120 24.72 -12.00 -5.86
C ALA A 120 24.06 -13.40 -5.80
N ALA A 121 24.17 -14.10 -4.66
CA ALA A 121 23.55 -15.40 -4.47
C ALA A 121 22.01 -15.34 -4.52
N PHE A 122 21.40 -14.26 -4.02
CA PHE A 122 19.95 -14.03 -4.11
C PHE A 122 19.50 -13.61 -5.51
N LEU A 123 20.31 -12.83 -6.23
CA LEU A 123 20.01 -12.46 -7.62
C LEU A 123 20.12 -13.65 -8.57
N LYS A 124 21.06 -14.56 -8.31
CA LYS A 124 21.28 -15.76 -9.14
C LYS A 124 20.02 -16.63 -9.18
N GLY A 125 19.48 -16.81 -10.38
CA GLY A 125 18.25 -17.61 -10.59
C GLY A 125 17.01 -17.01 -9.94
N ALA A 126 17.00 -15.70 -9.68
CA ALA A 126 15.90 -14.99 -9.04
C ALA A 126 15.48 -15.56 -7.68
N LYS A 127 16.43 -16.13 -6.92
CA LYS A 127 16.18 -16.68 -5.58
C LYS A 127 15.60 -15.68 -4.60
N PHE A 128 15.81 -14.38 -4.82
CA PHE A 128 15.18 -13.33 -4.02
C PHE A 128 13.65 -13.32 -4.12
N LEU A 129 13.06 -13.97 -5.12
CA LEU A 129 11.61 -14.13 -5.23
C LEU A 129 11.09 -15.34 -4.46
N GLN A 130 11.96 -16.27 -4.08
CA GLN A 130 11.55 -17.59 -3.61
C GLN A 130 11.26 -17.57 -2.11
N GLY A 131 10.12 -18.15 -1.73
CA GLY A 131 9.82 -18.52 -0.35
C GLY A 131 10.33 -19.91 -0.01
N GLU A 132 9.80 -20.49 1.07
CA GLU A 132 10.17 -21.83 1.51
C GLU A 132 9.79 -22.91 0.48
N CYS A 133 10.55 -24.01 0.49
CA CYS A 133 10.24 -25.19 -0.30
C CYS A 133 9.12 -26.00 0.36
N ASP A 134 8.19 -26.50 -0.43
CA ASP A 134 7.23 -27.50 0.02
C ASP A 134 7.88 -28.88 0.19
N SER A 135 7.06 -29.86 0.62
CA SER A 135 7.46 -31.25 0.81
C SER A 135 8.01 -31.94 -0.44
N LEU A 136 7.77 -31.37 -1.64
CA LEU A 136 8.27 -31.87 -2.91
C LEU A 136 9.53 -31.13 -3.37
N GLY A 137 10.09 -30.27 -2.50
CA GLY A 137 11.28 -29.48 -2.79
C GLY A 137 11.03 -28.31 -3.74
N ARG A 138 9.77 -27.95 -4.01
CA ARG A 138 9.42 -26.82 -4.90
C ARG A 138 9.27 -25.55 -4.08
N ALA A 139 10.04 -24.54 -4.43
CA ALA A 139 9.92 -23.22 -3.80
C ALA A 139 8.63 -22.51 -4.25
N SER A 140 7.99 -21.79 -3.32
CA SER A 140 6.91 -20.85 -3.67
C SER A 140 7.49 -19.65 -4.41
N ASN A 141 6.95 -19.33 -5.58
CA ASN A 141 7.38 -18.18 -6.38
C ASN A 141 6.77 -16.88 -5.83
N PHE A 142 7.54 -15.78 -5.86
CA PHE A 142 7.17 -14.47 -5.32
C PHE A 142 6.75 -14.48 -3.84
N ALA A 143 7.26 -15.44 -3.06
CA ALA A 143 6.83 -15.73 -1.70
C ALA A 143 7.87 -15.38 -0.63
N HIS A 144 8.95 -14.68 -1.00
CA HIS A 144 9.93 -14.25 -0.01
C HIS A 144 9.30 -13.24 0.98
N SER A 145 9.53 -13.43 2.28
CA SER A 145 8.97 -12.60 3.37
C SER A 145 9.18 -11.09 3.17
N ALA A 146 10.35 -10.69 2.67
CA ALA A 146 10.63 -9.31 2.27
C ALA A 146 9.56 -8.70 1.35
N LEU A 147 9.07 -9.45 0.37
CA LEU A 147 8.04 -8.96 -0.56
C LEU A 147 6.73 -8.72 0.17
N GLN A 148 6.32 -9.67 1.02
CA GLN A 148 5.15 -9.54 1.89
C GLN A 148 5.26 -8.30 2.77
N ASN A 149 6.35 -8.19 3.53
CA ASN A 149 6.54 -7.11 4.49
C ASN A 149 6.53 -5.72 3.82
N ILE A 150 7.11 -5.60 2.62
CA ILE A 150 7.05 -4.36 1.85
C ILE A 150 5.63 -4.10 1.33
N CYS A 151 4.95 -5.10 0.76
CA CYS A 151 3.58 -4.96 0.27
C CYS A 151 2.62 -4.53 1.38
N LEU A 152 2.69 -5.15 2.56
CA LEU A 152 1.87 -4.80 3.72
C LEU A 152 2.17 -3.38 4.21
N ALA A 153 3.44 -3.03 4.37
CA ALA A 153 3.84 -1.70 4.83
C ALA A 153 3.45 -0.57 3.86
N VAL A 154 3.44 -0.84 2.55
CA VAL A 154 3.09 0.16 1.53
C VAL A 154 1.57 0.25 1.34
N TYR A 155 0.93 -0.89 1.06
CA TYR A 155 -0.44 -0.91 0.54
C TYR A 155 -1.51 -1.09 1.61
N TYR A 156 -1.14 -1.55 2.81
CA TYR A 156 -2.05 -1.88 3.91
C TYR A 156 -1.70 -1.15 5.21
N SER A 157 -0.88 -0.10 5.16
CA SER A 157 -0.61 0.75 6.32
C SER A 157 -1.82 1.61 6.70
N ASN A 158 -1.76 2.24 7.86
CA ASN A 158 -2.76 3.24 8.28
C ASN A 158 -2.53 4.64 7.68
N SER A 159 -1.70 4.73 6.65
CA SER A 159 -1.48 5.97 5.93
C SER A 159 -2.71 6.34 5.11
N VAL A 160 -2.97 7.63 4.94
CA VAL A 160 -3.94 8.15 3.95
C VAL A 160 -3.63 7.72 2.51
N LYS A 161 -2.42 7.23 2.25
CA LYS A 161 -1.96 6.69 0.97
C LYS A 161 -2.13 5.17 0.85
N SER A 162 -2.72 4.53 1.86
CA SER A 162 -3.00 3.10 1.82
C SER A 162 -3.95 2.78 0.68
N LEU A 163 -3.70 1.66 0.00
CA LEU A 163 -4.51 1.23 -1.14
C LEU A 163 -5.57 0.20 -0.73
N CYS A 164 -5.54 -0.30 0.51
CA CYS A 164 -6.46 -1.33 1.01
C CYS A 164 -7.95 -0.92 0.97
N GLN A 165 -8.23 0.38 0.90
CA GLN A 165 -9.59 0.92 0.73
C GLN A 165 -10.15 0.70 -0.68
N TYR A 166 -9.32 0.39 -1.67
CA TYR A 166 -9.73 0.13 -3.06
C TYR A 166 -10.03 -1.35 -3.28
N ILE A 167 -11.06 -1.64 -4.08
CA ILE A 167 -11.57 -3.00 -4.28
C ILE A 167 -10.49 -3.94 -4.83
N GLU A 168 -9.58 -3.40 -5.63
CA GLU A 168 -8.43 -4.07 -6.23
C GLU A 168 -7.46 -4.63 -5.18
N PHE A 169 -7.43 -4.07 -3.98
CA PHE A 169 -6.56 -4.49 -2.87
C PHE A 169 -7.33 -5.18 -1.73
N GLN A 170 -8.65 -5.30 -1.80
CA GLN A 170 -9.47 -5.88 -0.72
C GLN A 170 -9.51 -7.41 -0.71
N HIS A 171 -9.22 -8.04 -1.84
CA HIS A 171 -9.33 -9.50 -1.98
C HIS A 171 -7.98 -10.17 -2.14
N PHE A 172 -7.05 -9.51 -2.82
CA PHE A 172 -5.81 -10.10 -3.28
C PHE A 172 -4.80 -8.97 -3.58
N VAL A 173 -3.51 -9.16 -3.30
CA VAL A 173 -2.47 -8.18 -3.64
C VAL A 173 -2.21 -8.21 -5.15
N PRO A 174 -2.51 -7.15 -5.93
CA PRO A 174 -2.40 -7.18 -7.39
C PRO A 174 -1.02 -7.65 -7.88
N TYR A 175 -0.98 -8.51 -8.90
CA TYR A 175 0.27 -9.05 -9.46
C TYR A 175 1.24 -7.94 -9.87
N LYS A 176 0.75 -6.91 -10.57
CA LYS A 176 1.57 -5.77 -11.00
C LYS A 176 2.13 -4.96 -9.82
N ALA A 177 1.39 -4.87 -8.71
CA ALA A 177 1.86 -4.19 -7.49
C ALA A 177 2.99 -4.98 -6.83
N LEU A 178 2.84 -6.31 -6.75
CA LEU A 178 3.90 -7.21 -6.27
C LEU A 178 5.14 -7.17 -7.18
N VAL A 179 4.95 -7.16 -8.50
CA VAL A 179 6.06 -7.05 -9.46
C VAL A 179 6.81 -5.73 -9.32
N LEU A 180 6.11 -4.62 -9.04
CA LEU A 180 6.74 -3.33 -8.75
C LEU A 180 7.63 -3.40 -7.50
N VAL A 181 7.13 -4.00 -6.42
CA VAL A 181 7.90 -4.24 -5.20
C VAL A 181 9.12 -5.14 -5.49
N ALA A 182 8.91 -6.24 -6.21
CA ALA A 182 9.98 -7.17 -6.57
C ALA A 182 11.06 -6.50 -7.44
N ALA A 183 10.68 -5.63 -8.37
CA ALA A 183 11.64 -4.88 -9.19
C ALA A 183 12.49 -3.90 -8.35
N ILE A 184 11.88 -3.27 -7.34
CA ILE A 184 12.59 -2.40 -6.40
C ILE A 184 13.57 -3.22 -5.54
N VAL A 185 13.13 -4.37 -5.02
CA VAL A 185 13.99 -5.30 -4.26
C VAL A 185 15.16 -5.79 -5.11
N HIS A 186 14.90 -6.23 -6.36
CA HIS A 186 15.94 -6.61 -7.31
C HIS A 186 16.96 -5.49 -7.50
N SER A 187 16.50 -4.25 -7.66
CA SER A 187 17.40 -3.11 -7.84
C SER A 187 18.23 -2.81 -6.59
N ILE A 188 17.67 -2.94 -5.39
CA ILE A 188 18.42 -2.77 -4.13
C ILE A 188 19.47 -3.88 -4.00
N LEU A 189 19.10 -5.14 -4.22
CA LEU A 189 20.03 -6.26 -4.19
C LEU A 189 21.15 -6.10 -5.22
N SER A 190 20.83 -5.59 -6.42
CA SER A 190 21.84 -5.25 -7.42
C SER A 190 22.82 -4.19 -6.88
N THR A 191 22.34 -3.14 -6.21
CA THR A 191 23.22 -2.16 -5.57
C THR A 191 24.15 -2.81 -4.53
N TYR A 192 23.63 -3.74 -3.73
CA TYR A 192 24.45 -4.49 -2.76
C TYR A 192 25.45 -5.43 -3.42
N GLU A 193 25.11 -6.10 -4.53
CA GLU A 193 26.05 -6.93 -5.30
C GLU A 193 27.23 -6.11 -5.80
N TRP A 194 26.97 -4.90 -6.30
CA TRP A 194 28.01 -4.04 -6.87
C TRP A 194 28.87 -3.34 -5.81
N HIS A 195 28.26 -2.91 -4.70
CA HIS A 195 28.92 -2.02 -3.74
C HIS A 195 29.13 -2.63 -2.35
N GLY A 196 28.33 -3.61 -1.94
CA GLY A 196 28.34 -4.20 -0.59
C GLY A 196 27.64 -3.34 0.47
N PHE A 197 27.02 -2.21 0.09
CA PHE A 197 26.31 -1.29 0.98
C PHE A 197 25.23 -0.52 0.20
N PRO A 198 24.22 0.07 0.88
CA PRO A 198 23.16 0.79 0.19
C PRO A 198 23.69 2.11 -0.36
N LYS A 199 23.41 2.42 -1.62
CA LYS A 199 23.78 3.69 -2.26
C LYS A 199 22.53 4.49 -2.61
N ALA A 200 22.37 5.65 -1.96
CA ALA A 200 21.18 6.51 -2.05
C ALA A 200 20.84 6.96 -3.49
N GLU A 201 21.85 7.08 -4.37
CA GLU A 201 21.70 7.64 -5.72
C GLU A 201 21.49 6.59 -6.83
N SER A 202 21.38 5.31 -6.50
CA SER A 202 21.62 4.23 -7.49
C SER A 202 20.42 3.70 -8.26
N LEU A 203 19.18 4.12 -7.95
CA LEU A 203 17.99 3.60 -8.63
C LEU A 203 17.76 4.32 -9.97
N ASN A 204 18.55 3.93 -10.98
CA ASN A 204 18.33 4.31 -12.37
C ASN A 204 16.94 3.87 -12.82
N MET A 205 16.10 4.84 -13.21
CA MET A 205 14.71 4.59 -13.56
C MET A 205 14.54 3.60 -14.72
N GLY A 206 15.39 3.69 -15.75
CA GLY A 206 15.36 2.77 -16.90
C GLY A 206 15.72 1.34 -16.49
N LYS A 207 16.73 1.15 -15.63
CA LYS A 207 17.08 -0.20 -15.14
C LYS A 207 15.97 -0.82 -14.29
N LEU A 208 15.26 0.00 -13.51
CA LEU A 208 14.13 -0.45 -12.70
C LEU A 208 12.96 -0.87 -13.60
N GLU A 209 12.65 -0.08 -14.62
CA GLU A 209 11.64 -0.38 -15.64
C GLU A 209 11.97 -1.68 -16.40
N ASP A 210 13.22 -1.85 -16.85
CA ASP A 210 13.67 -3.08 -17.50
C ASP A 210 13.51 -4.31 -16.58
N SER A 211 13.80 -4.14 -15.29
CA SER A 211 13.67 -5.22 -14.30
C SER A 211 12.20 -5.56 -14.06
N TYR A 212 11.34 -4.56 -13.98
CA TYR A 212 9.90 -4.76 -13.87
C TYR A 212 9.33 -5.52 -15.06
N GLN A 213 9.68 -5.15 -16.29
CA GLN A 213 9.18 -5.85 -17.48
C GLN A 213 9.60 -7.32 -17.51
N ARG A 214 10.85 -7.63 -17.15
CA ARG A 214 11.31 -9.03 -17.02
C ARG A 214 10.55 -9.80 -15.94
N LEU A 215 10.31 -9.16 -14.79
CA LEU A 215 9.59 -9.78 -13.69
C LEU A 215 8.10 -9.94 -13.98
N LEU A 216 7.51 -9.07 -14.80
CA LEU A 216 6.13 -9.19 -15.23
C LEU A 216 5.93 -10.43 -16.11
N VAL A 217 6.85 -10.68 -17.06
CA VAL A 217 6.83 -11.92 -17.86
C VAL A 217 6.97 -13.17 -16.98
N LEU A 218 7.82 -13.10 -15.95
CA LEU A 218 7.95 -14.20 -14.99
C LEU A 218 6.67 -14.40 -14.16
N MET A 219 6.04 -13.30 -13.74
CA MET A 219 4.76 -13.33 -13.04
C MET A 219 3.67 -13.98 -13.89
N ASP A 220 3.54 -13.60 -15.15
CA ASP A 220 2.57 -14.20 -16.08
C ASP A 220 2.81 -15.70 -16.25
N THR A 221 4.08 -16.11 -16.35
CA THR A 221 4.46 -17.53 -16.44
C THR A 221 4.04 -18.30 -15.17
N VAL A 222 4.27 -17.72 -13.99
CA VAL A 222 3.90 -18.34 -12.70
C VAL A 222 2.38 -18.40 -12.56
N ALA A 223 1.67 -17.33 -12.92
CA ALA A 223 0.21 -17.26 -12.81
C ALA A 223 -0.51 -18.28 -13.70
N LEU A 224 0.05 -18.57 -14.88
CA LEU A 224 -0.48 -19.57 -15.82
C LEU A 224 -0.10 -21.01 -15.47
N ASP A 225 0.85 -21.22 -14.56
CA ASP A 225 1.26 -22.56 -14.15
C ASP A 225 0.20 -23.23 -13.28
N THR A 226 -0.17 -24.47 -13.64
CA THR A 226 -1.25 -25.21 -12.97
C THR A 226 -0.99 -25.53 -11.49
N TYR A 227 0.28 -25.53 -11.07
CA TYR A 227 0.68 -25.82 -9.70
C TYR A 227 0.99 -24.52 -8.94
N HIS A 228 1.82 -23.65 -9.53
CA HIS A 228 2.31 -22.44 -8.89
C HIS A 228 1.30 -21.29 -8.94
N GLY A 229 0.44 -21.21 -9.95
CA GLY A 229 -0.56 -20.15 -10.09
C GLY A 229 -1.55 -20.13 -8.93
N PRO A 230 -2.28 -21.22 -8.65
CA PRO A 230 -3.20 -21.29 -7.51
C PRO A 230 -2.51 -21.05 -6.16
N LYS A 231 -1.27 -21.55 -5.99
CA LYS A 231 -0.47 -21.35 -4.77
C LYS A 231 -0.12 -19.87 -4.56
N LEU A 232 0.29 -19.19 -5.63
CA LEU A 232 0.56 -17.75 -5.63
C LEU A 232 -0.71 -16.96 -5.29
N THR A 233 -1.86 -17.29 -5.91
CA THR A 233 -3.12 -16.60 -5.64
C THR A 233 -3.55 -16.71 -4.19
N ALA A 234 -3.59 -17.94 -3.65
CA ALA A 234 -3.97 -18.19 -2.26
C ALA A 234 -3.05 -17.47 -1.27
N MET A 235 -1.74 -17.42 -1.54
CA MET A 235 -0.78 -16.69 -0.70
C MET A 235 -1.06 -15.19 -0.67
N LEU A 236 -1.36 -14.59 -1.82
CA LEU A 236 -1.61 -13.15 -1.90
C LEU A 236 -2.98 -12.78 -1.33
N GLU A 237 -3.97 -13.67 -1.37
CA GLU A 237 -5.22 -13.53 -0.60
C GLU A 237 -4.95 -13.55 0.92
N ASP A 238 -4.11 -14.48 1.41
CA ASP A 238 -3.69 -14.56 2.81
C ASP A 238 -2.95 -13.29 3.28
N TRP A 239 -2.10 -12.73 2.42
CA TRP A 239 -1.43 -11.46 2.71
C TRP A 239 -2.43 -10.32 2.88
N VAL A 240 -3.48 -10.26 2.06
CA VAL A 240 -4.54 -9.26 2.22
C VAL A 240 -5.26 -9.45 3.54
N GLN A 241 -5.62 -10.67 3.94
CA GLN A 241 -6.26 -10.92 5.23
C GLN A 241 -5.38 -10.45 6.40
N THR A 242 -4.08 -10.73 6.32
CA THR A 242 -3.10 -10.26 7.29
C THR A 242 -3.07 -8.73 7.33
N GLY A 243 -2.92 -8.06 6.18
CA GLY A 243 -2.87 -6.60 6.09
C GLY A 243 -4.15 -5.92 6.60
N MET A 244 -5.31 -6.44 6.22
CA MET A 244 -6.62 -5.92 6.63
C MET A 244 -6.85 -6.08 8.12
N SER A 245 -6.42 -7.19 8.73
CA SER A 245 -6.54 -7.40 10.18
C SER A 245 -5.73 -6.38 10.99
N VAL A 246 -4.50 -6.08 10.57
CA VAL A 246 -3.64 -5.08 11.22
C VAL A 246 -4.26 -3.69 11.11
N PHE A 247 -4.74 -3.33 9.92
CA PHE A 247 -5.44 -2.07 9.68
C PHE A 247 -6.66 -1.91 10.61
N ILE A 248 -7.50 -2.93 10.72
CA ILE A 248 -8.71 -2.90 11.58
C ILE A 248 -8.32 -2.81 13.06
N CYS A 249 -7.36 -3.61 13.53
CA CYS A 249 -6.94 -3.60 14.92
C CYS A 249 -6.42 -2.23 15.36
N GLU A 250 -5.58 -1.60 14.55
CA GLU A 250 -5.06 -0.27 14.86
C GLU A 250 -6.14 0.80 14.77
N LEU A 251 -7.07 0.73 13.80
CA LEU A 251 -8.21 1.65 13.71
C LEU A 251 -9.09 1.59 14.97
N VAL A 252 -9.37 0.38 15.47
CA VAL A 252 -10.11 0.18 16.73
C VAL A 252 -9.36 0.80 17.92
N HIS A 253 -8.03 0.66 17.99
CA HIS A 253 -7.23 1.29 19.05
C HIS A 253 -7.28 2.82 19.00
N VAL A 254 -7.36 3.43 17.80
CA VAL A 254 -7.48 4.88 17.65
C VAL A 254 -8.88 5.38 18.00
N ILE A 255 -9.92 4.64 17.60
CA ILE A 255 -11.32 5.08 17.77
C ILE A 255 -11.84 4.76 19.19
N SER A 256 -11.40 3.67 19.83
CA SER A 256 -11.92 3.24 21.13
C SER A 256 -11.79 4.30 22.24
N PRO A 257 -10.66 5.00 22.41
CA PRO A 257 -10.54 6.08 23.40
C PRO A 257 -11.48 7.26 23.09
N VAL A 258 -11.62 7.63 21.81
CA VAL A 258 -12.51 8.72 21.38
C VAL A 258 -13.98 8.38 21.67
N LEU A 259 -14.37 7.12 21.48
CA LEU A 259 -15.70 6.63 21.84
C LEU A 259 -15.91 6.57 23.36
N GLN A 260 -14.90 6.15 24.13
CA GLN A 260 -14.97 6.12 25.59
C GLN A 260 -15.10 7.52 26.20
N ASP A 261 -14.31 8.48 25.70
CA ASP A 261 -14.38 9.88 26.10
C ASP A 261 -15.75 10.49 25.75
N TRP A 262 -16.33 10.12 24.60
CA TRP A 262 -17.68 10.53 24.23
C TRP A 262 -18.74 9.98 25.19
N VAL A 263 -18.73 8.68 25.50
CA VAL A 263 -19.65 8.07 26.47
C VAL A 263 -19.51 8.74 27.85
N HIS A 264 -18.29 9.14 28.22
CA HIS A 264 -18.05 9.84 29.48
C HIS A 264 -18.54 11.30 29.46
N CYS A 265 -18.39 12.00 28.33
CA CYS A 265 -18.84 13.37 28.13
C CYS A 265 -20.38 13.48 28.06
N GLU A 266 -21.03 12.50 27.43
CA GLU A 266 -22.49 12.44 27.34
C GLU A 266 -23.13 12.11 28.70
N ARG A 267 -22.52 11.20 29.48
CA ARG A 267 -22.95 10.90 30.86
C ARG A 267 -22.77 12.07 31.84
N SER A 268 -21.92 13.05 31.54
CA SER A 268 -21.59 14.17 32.43
C SER A 268 -22.42 15.44 32.21
N ASN A 269 -23.37 15.47 31.25
CA ASN A 269 -24.28 16.61 31.00
C ASN A 269 -23.53 17.97 30.89
N SER A 270 -22.31 17.95 30.34
CA SER A 270 -21.46 19.14 30.22
C SER A 270 -21.87 19.99 29.00
N SER A 271 -21.71 21.31 29.12
CA SER A 271 -21.92 22.27 28.02
C SER A 271 -20.98 22.06 26.82
N GLU A 272 -19.94 21.24 26.95
CA GLU A 272 -19.01 20.84 25.87
C GLU A 272 -19.64 19.86 24.87
N ALA A 273 -20.66 19.09 25.27
CA ALA A 273 -21.38 18.18 24.39
C ALA A 273 -22.02 18.91 23.18
N ARG A 274 -22.43 20.17 23.38
CA ARG A 274 -22.98 21.03 22.30
C ARG A 274 -21.93 21.56 21.32
N ARG A 275 -20.65 21.64 21.71
CA ARG A 275 -19.55 22.07 20.82
C ARG A 275 -19.03 20.93 19.95
N LEU A 276 -18.98 19.71 20.48
CA LEU A 276 -18.54 18.51 19.74
C LEU A 276 -19.59 18.01 18.73
N GLY A 277 -20.89 18.22 19.00
CA GLY A 277 -21.99 17.80 18.13
C GLY A 277 -21.97 18.36 16.69
N GLY A 278 -21.30 19.49 16.44
CA GLY A 278 -21.18 20.09 15.11
C GLY A 278 -20.21 19.37 14.16
N ASN A 279 -19.12 18.80 14.68
CA ASN A 279 -18.13 18.05 13.89
C ASN A 279 -18.52 16.57 13.68
N LEU A 280 -19.47 16.05 14.48
CA LEU A 280 -19.81 14.63 14.54
C LEU A 280 -20.82 14.15 13.47
N ARG A 281 -21.49 15.05 12.75
CA ARG A 281 -22.33 14.66 11.58
C ARG A 281 -21.52 14.00 10.45
N LEU A 282 -20.20 14.21 10.42
CA LEU A 282 -19.29 13.57 9.46
C LEU A 282 -18.70 12.24 9.98
N VAL A 283 -18.72 12.00 11.29
CA VAL A 283 -18.09 10.83 11.93
C VAL A 283 -19.10 9.69 12.13
N PHE A 284 -20.38 10.02 12.34
CA PHE A 284 -21.46 9.03 12.47
C PHE A 284 -21.56 8.05 11.28
N PRO A 285 -21.45 8.49 10.02
CA PRO A 285 -21.42 7.57 8.87
C PRO A 285 -20.19 6.66 8.88
N LEU A 286 -19.03 7.15 9.30
CA LEU A 286 -17.78 6.36 9.38
C LEU A 286 -17.86 5.29 10.49
N ILE A 287 -18.41 5.64 11.65
CA ILE A 287 -18.65 4.69 12.75
C ILE A 287 -19.70 3.66 12.34
N HIS A 288 -20.79 4.09 11.69
CA HIS A 288 -21.85 3.19 11.23
C HIS A 288 -21.36 2.27 10.11
N ILE A 289 -20.55 2.75 9.16
CA ILE A 289 -19.91 1.92 8.13
C ILE A 289 -18.97 0.91 8.80
N THR A 290 -18.12 1.34 9.73
CA THR A 290 -17.17 0.43 10.40
C THR A 290 -17.88 -0.62 11.24
N LEU A 291 -18.95 -0.26 11.96
CA LEU A 291 -19.75 -1.21 12.75
C LEU A 291 -20.59 -2.15 11.88
N VAL A 292 -21.19 -1.65 10.79
CA VAL A 292 -21.94 -2.49 9.84
C VAL A 292 -20.99 -3.43 9.09
N TYR A 293 -19.81 -2.97 8.68
CA TYR A 293 -18.80 -3.80 8.04
C TYR A 293 -18.28 -4.88 9.00
N ASN A 294 -18.01 -4.52 10.26
CA ASN A 294 -17.63 -5.48 11.30
C ASN A 294 -18.78 -6.47 11.64
N MET A 295 -20.04 -6.05 11.60
CA MET A 295 -21.19 -6.93 11.82
C MET A 295 -21.43 -7.90 10.65
N ILE A 296 -21.26 -7.45 9.41
CA ILE A 296 -21.36 -8.28 8.22
C ILE A 296 -20.21 -9.29 8.20
N PHE A 297 -18.99 -8.83 8.45
CA PHE A 297 -17.79 -9.68 8.48
C PHE A 297 -17.83 -10.70 9.64
N ALA A 298 -18.32 -10.31 10.83
CA ALA A 298 -18.50 -11.23 11.96
C ALA A 298 -19.63 -12.26 11.73
N ARG A 299 -20.64 -11.95 10.90
CA ARG A 299 -21.72 -12.88 10.55
C ARG A 299 -21.28 -13.96 9.57
N GLU A 300 -20.32 -13.68 8.70
CA GLU A 300 -19.95 -14.61 7.62
C GLU A 300 -18.79 -15.55 7.95
N LEU A 301 -17.96 -15.28 8.97
CA LEU A 301 -16.70 -16.03 9.16
C LEU A 301 -16.40 -16.60 10.56
N VAL A 302 -17.22 -16.41 11.60
CA VAL A 302 -16.81 -16.83 12.95
C VAL A 302 -17.86 -17.64 13.72
N GLN A 303 -17.51 -18.90 14.02
CA GLN A 303 -18.15 -19.77 15.01
C GLN A 303 -18.08 -19.19 16.45
N PRO A 304 -18.96 -19.59 17.38
CA PRO A 304 -19.67 -18.68 18.30
C PRO A 304 -18.89 -18.19 19.55
N LEU A 305 -17.56 -18.25 19.58
CA LEU A 305 -16.80 -17.85 20.77
C LEU A 305 -16.52 -16.34 20.87
N THR A 306 -16.49 -15.60 19.76
CA THR A 306 -16.31 -14.13 19.77
C THR A 306 -17.62 -13.35 19.82
N ALA A 307 -18.75 -13.95 19.40
CA ALA A 307 -20.07 -13.33 19.48
C ALA A 307 -20.50 -13.02 20.93
N VAL A 308 -20.05 -13.83 21.90
CA VAL A 308 -20.38 -13.66 23.33
C VAL A 308 -19.68 -12.44 23.96
N GLN A 309 -18.53 -12.02 23.43
CA GLN A 309 -17.84 -10.83 23.92
C GLN A 309 -18.42 -9.54 23.34
N ILE A 310 -18.92 -9.57 22.10
CA ILE A 310 -19.58 -8.43 21.46
C ILE A 310 -21.01 -8.25 21.99
N ALA A 311 -21.76 -9.33 22.22
CA ALA A 311 -23.10 -9.26 22.80
C ALA A 311 -23.11 -8.65 24.22
N LYS A 312 -22.08 -8.93 25.03
CA LYS A 312 -21.94 -8.33 26.38
C LYS A 312 -21.73 -6.82 26.37
N VAL A 313 -21.20 -6.25 25.28
CA VAL A 313 -21.04 -4.80 25.14
C VAL A 313 -22.36 -4.15 24.70
N VAL A 314 -23.17 -4.85 23.88
CA VAL A 314 -24.47 -4.35 23.41
C VAL A 314 -25.55 -4.40 24.51
N ASP A 315 -25.58 -5.44 25.33
CA ASP A 315 -26.56 -5.57 26.44
C ASP A 315 -26.29 -4.61 27.61
N SER A 316 -25.12 -3.97 27.69
CA SER A 316 -24.85 -2.92 28.70
C SER A 316 -25.32 -1.52 28.29
N THR A 317 -25.98 -1.40 27.14
CA THR A 317 -26.34 -0.10 26.53
C THR A 317 -27.84 0.06 26.23
N TYR A 318 -28.69 -0.80 26.81
CA TYR A 318 -30.14 -0.59 26.90
C TYR A 318 -30.60 -0.55 28.35
#